data_AF-A0A7C3G612-F1
#
_entry.id   AF-A0A7C3G612-F1
#
_cell.length_a   1.000
_cell.length_b   1.000
_cell.length_c   1.000
_cell.angle_alpha   90.00
_cell.angle_beta   90.00
_cell.angle_gamma   90.00
#
_symmetry.space_group_name_H-M   'P 1'
#
loop_
_entity.id
_entity.type
_entity.pdbx_description
1 polymer ?
#
loop_
_entity_poly.entity_id
_entity_poly.type
_entity_poly.pdbx_seq_one_letter_code
_entity_poly.pdbx_strand_id
1 'polypeptide(L)'
;MIDENKPQRESEQPLGVIACLTLGFEIAARYPQLSILPFLLDTYLWLGPRLSLKPFLAKLSVLWATPPTTELVSAYQSLNQVIDEVGQRYNLFALLEPAPLLGVPSLMSKHLTLLRPFGERPTIPVTNAGMTVSWVLFLTSLGLGLAAVYLWQIGTRIGEEIEKPPVKPAAPLKIWGNLLKLTFWLLLALVGLGSPVLLVTSLLSLFSFGLSSFLITLVLSAGVFILLHCIYTIPSMVQFRKTPFQALRESLILTRADFPGALGLLLATLIISQGLNYVWTLPAPESWSTLIGIGGHAIISTALTISLFIFYQERVIYLEILKQAYAASTAKSPAET
;
A
#
# COMPACT_ATOMS: atom_id res chain seq x y z
N MET A 1 26.25 29.93 37.69
CA MET A 1 25.31 28.83 38.01
C MET A 1 24.85 28.28 36.67
N ILE A 2 25.70 27.45 36.06
CA ILE A 2 25.57 25.98 36.00
C ILE A 2 24.27 25.57 35.31
N ASP A 3 24.37 25.53 33.99
CA ASP A 3 23.88 24.51 33.06
C ASP A 3 22.91 23.47 33.64
N GLU A 4 21.61 23.75 33.53
CA GLU A 4 20.55 22.74 33.69
C GLU A 4 20.40 21.95 32.38
N ASN A 5 21.24 20.92 32.26
CA ASN A 5 20.90 19.58 31.82
C ASN A 5 19.65 19.47 30.91
N LYS A 6 19.76 19.96 29.67
CA LYS A 6 19.01 19.34 28.57
C LYS A 6 19.62 17.96 28.37
N PRO A 7 18.86 16.85 28.42
CA PRO A 7 19.37 15.59 27.90
C PRO A 7 19.58 15.78 26.39
N GLN A 8 20.82 16.12 26.02
CA GLN A 8 21.32 15.89 24.69
C GLN A 8 21.18 14.38 24.50
N ARG A 9 20.24 13.93 23.68
CA ARG A 9 20.30 12.57 23.14
C ARG A 9 21.66 12.49 22.45
N GLU A 10 22.63 11.94 23.16
CA GLU A 10 23.88 11.43 22.60
C GLU A 10 23.52 10.58 21.38
N SER A 11 24.40 10.54 20.37
CA SER A 11 24.14 10.01 19.03
C SER A 11 23.73 8.53 19.01
N GLU A 12 22.53 8.21 19.46
CA GLU A 12 21.93 6.89 19.36
C GLU A 12 21.61 6.68 17.87
N GLN A 13 22.22 5.65 17.30
CA GLN A 13 21.90 5.21 15.95
C GLN A 13 20.39 4.96 15.85
N PRO A 14 19.78 5.22 14.69
CA PRO A 14 18.35 4.98 14.51
C PRO A 14 18.02 3.51 14.77
N LEU A 15 16.85 3.24 15.35
CA LEU A 15 16.43 1.88 15.72
C LEU A 15 16.62 0.87 14.56
N GLY A 16 17.23 -0.27 14.82
CA GLY A 16 17.36 -1.34 13.83
C GLY A 16 16.01 -1.90 13.35
N VAL A 17 16.03 -2.69 12.26
CA VAL A 17 14.81 -3.29 11.67
C VAL A 17 14.02 -4.12 12.70
N ILE A 18 14.70 -4.96 13.46
CA ILE A 18 14.07 -5.82 14.50
C ILE A 18 13.46 -4.95 15.60
N ALA A 19 14.15 -3.90 16.04
CA ALA A 19 13.63 -2.99 17.07
C ALA A 19 12.37 -2.25 16.59
N CYS A 20 12.33 -1.82 15.32
CA CYS A 20 11.12 -1.22 14.73
C CYS A 20 9.95 -2.22 14.66
N LEU A 21 10.23 -3.49 14.36
CA LEU A 21 9.22 -4.55 14.39
C LEU A 21 8.71 -4.77 15.81
N THR A 22 9.59 -5.02 16.77
CA THR A 22 9.23 -5.23 18.19
C THR A 22 8.37 -4.08 18.71
N LEU A 23 8.81 -2.83 18.52
CA LEU A 23 8.07 -1.67 18.99
C LEU A 23 6.70 -1.52 18.29
N GLY A 24 6.62 -1.85 16.99
CA GLY A 24 5.34 -1.83 16.27
C GLY A 24 4.33 -2.84 16.81
N PHE A 25 4.77 -4.05 17.16
CA PHE A 25 3.94 -5.05 17.82
C PHE A 25 3.57 -4.65 19.25
N GLU A 26 4.48 -4.06 20.02
CA GLU A 26 4.19 -3.57 21.37
C GLU A 26 3.13 -2.45 21.36
N ILE A 27 3.24 -1.49 20.45
CA ILE A 27 2.24 -0.42 20.30
C ILE A 27 0.89 -1.01 19.86
N ALA A 28 0.87 -1.93 18.90
CA ALA A 28 -0.37 -2.59 18.48
C ALA A 28 -1.04 -3.36 19.61
N ALA A 29 -0.26 -4.05 20.45
CA ALA A 29 -0.76 -4.78 21.62
C ALA A 29 -1.29 -3.84 22.71
N ARG A 30 -0.66 -2.68 22.92
CA ARG A 30 -1.09 -1.67 23.88
C ARG A 30 -2.35 -0.92 23.43
N TYR A 31 -2.52 -0.74 22.12
CA TYR A 31 -3.63 0.00 21.51
C TYR A 31 -4.38 -0.85 20.47
N PRO A 32 -5.03 -1.95 20.88
CA PRO A 32 -5.70 -2.87 19.97
C PRO A 32 -6.83 -2.21 19.17
N GLN A 33 -7.38 -1.09 19.66
CA GLN A 33 -8.38 -0.30 18.94
C GLN A 33 -7.91 0.21 17.56
N LEU A 34 -6.60 0.33 17.31
CA LEU A 34 -6.06 0.72 16.00
C LEU A 34 -6.44 -0.28 14.89
N SER A 35 -6.70 -1.54 15.27
CA SER A 35 -7.05 -2.63 14.36
C SER A 35 -8.56 -2.76 14.09
N ILE A 36 -9.40 -1.93 14.75
CA ILE A 36 -10.87 -2.00 14.58
C ILE A 36 -11.28 -1.68 13.15
N LEU A 37 -10.71 -0.64 12.54
CA LEU A 37 -11.08 -0.25 11.18
C LEU A 37 -10.71 -1.33 10.14
N PRO A 38 -9.48 -1.90 10.13
CA PRO A 38 -9.17 -3.09 9.33
C PRO A 38 -10.14 -4.26 9.57
N PHE A 39 -10.44 -4.57 10.83
CA PHE A 39 -11.36 -5.66 11.18
C PHE A 39 -12.77 -5.44 10.62
N LEU A 40 -13.31 -4.22 10.73
CA LEU A 40 -14.63 -3.87 10.21
C LEU A 40 -14.65 -3.90 8.68
N LEU A 41 -13.60 -3.39 8.02
CA LEU A 41 -13.47 -3.44 6.57
C LEU A 41 -13.45 -4.89 6.07
N ASP A 42 -12.63 -5.74 6.67
CA ASP A 42 -12.54 -7.16 6.30
C ASP A 42 -13.86 -7.89 6.56
N THR A 43 -14.50 -7.64 7.70
CA THR A 43 -15.80 -8.23 8.02
C THR A 43 -16.86 -7.81 6.99
N TYR A 44 -16.85 -6.55 6.56
CA TYR A 44 -17.70 -6.07 5.46
C TYR A 44 -17.36 -6.76 4.13
N LEU A 45 -16.07 -6.86 3.78
CA LEU A 45 -15.63 -7.50 2.55
C LEU A 45 -15.84 -9.02 2.54
N TRP A 46 -16.03 -9.65 3.70
CA TRP A 46 -16.39 -11.06 3.85
C TRP A 46 -17.90 -11.31 3.86
N LEU A 47 -18.64 -10.66 4.76
CA LEU A 47 -20.07 -10.91 4.95
C LEU A 47 -20.95 -10.09 4.00
N GLY A 48 -20.46 -8.94 3.54
CA GLY A 48 -21.22 -8.00 2.71
C GLY A 48 -21.53 -8.52 1.31
N PRO A 49 -22.32 -7.76 0.54
CA PRO A 49 -22.61 -8.08 -0.85
C PRO A 49 -21.35 -7.97 -1.72
N ARG A 50 -21.43 -8.58 -2.90
CA ARG A 50 -20.40 -8.48 -3.92
C ARG A 50 -20.86 -7.57 -5.06
N LEU A 51 -20.06 -6.57 -5.38
CA LEU A 51 -20.28 -5.73 -6.55
C LEU A 51 -19.63 -6.42 -7.76
N SER A 52 -20.46 -7.04 -8.61
CA SER A 52 -20.00 -7.93 -9.69
C SER A 52 -19.86 -7.21 -11.02
N LEU A 53 -18.71 -7.39 -11.65
CA LEU A 53 -18.43 -6.92 -13.02
C LEU A 53 -18.80 -7.94 -14.10
N LYS A 54 -19.27 -9.15 -13.74
CA LYS A 54 -19.59 -10.23 -14.70
C LYS A 54 -20.46 -9.76 -15.86
N PRO A 55 -21.58 -9.04 -15.64
CA PRO A 55 -22.46 -8.64 -16.75
C PRO A 55 -21.79 -7.63 -17.69
N PHE A 56 -20.93 -6.75 -17.15
CA PHE A 56 -20.17 -5.80 -17.96
C PHE A 56 -19.07 -6.52 -18.77
N LEU A 57 -18.30 -7.41 -18.14
CA LEU A 57 -17.24 -8.16 -18.82
C LEU A 57 -17.79 -9.09 -19.90
N ALA A 58 -18.94 -9.71 -19.69
CA ALA A 58 -19.60 -10.54 -20.70
C ALA A 58 -20.04 -9.75 -21.95
N LYS A 59 -20.38 -8.47 -21.80
CA LYS A 59 -20.64 -7.58 -22.95
C LYS A 59 -19.35 -7.21 -23.66
N LEU A 60 -18.28 -6.99 -22.89
CA LEU A 60 -16.99 -6.57 -23.41
C LEU A 60 -16.28 -7.71 -24.15
N SER A 61 -16.46 -8.96 -23.71
CA SER A 61 -15.86 -10.15 -24.34
C SER A 61 -16.28 -10.39 -25.77
N VAL A 62 -17.44 -9.87 -26.19
CA VAL A 62 -17.89 -9.90 -27.59
C VAL A 62 -16.91 -9.16 -28.51
N LEU A 63 -16.21 -8.13 -28.02
CA LEU A 63 -15.29 -7.32 -28.81
C LEU A 63 -14.01 -8.08 -29.24
N TRP A 64 -13.67 -9.17 -28.55
CA TRP A 64 -12.51 -10.01 -28.85
C TRP A 64 -12.87 -11.50 -28.92
N ALA A 65 -14.14 -11.81 -29.19
CA ALA A 65 -14.61 -13.19 -29.25
C ALA A 65 -13.98 -14.00 -30.39
N THR A 66 -13.47 -13.32 -31.44
CA THR A 66 -12.89 -13.97 -32.62
C THR A 66 -11.37 -13.75 -32.65
N PRO A 67 -10.55 -14.82 -32.60
CA PRO A 67 -9.11 -14.70 -32.76
C PRO A 67 -8.78 -14.30 -34.21
N PRO A 68 -7.80 -13.39 -34.42
CA PRO A 68 -7.46 -12.90 -35.75
C PRO A 68 -6.70 -13.93 -36.60
N THR A 69 -6.05 -14.91 -35.98
CA THR A 69 -5.34 -16.01 -36.65
C THR A 69 -5.60 -17.34 -35.93
N THR A 70 -5.47 -18.44 -36.65
CA THR A 70 -5.65 -19.80 -36.12
C THR A 70 -4.61 -20.16 -35.05
N GLU A 71 -3.41 -19.59 -35.13
CA GLU A 71 -2.32 -19.78 -34.16
C GLU A 71 -2.63 -19.17 -32.78
N LEU A 72 -3.50 -18.17 -32.72
CA LEU A 72 -3.85 -17.45 -31.48
C LEU A 72 -5.08 -18.01 -30.76
N VAL A 73 -5.73 -19.04 -31.31
CA VAL A 73 -6.97 -19.61 -30.75
C VAL A 73 -6.81 -20.04 -29.29
N SER A 74 -5.72 -20.74 -28.96
CA SER A 74 -5.44 -21.22 -27.61
C SER A 74 -5.18 -20.08 -26.61
N ALA A 75 -4.50 -19.01 -27.05
CA ALA A 75 -4.25 -17.82 -26.25
C ALA A 75 -5.55 -17.08 -25.94
N TYR A 76 -6.45 -16.93 -26.92
CA TYR A 76 -7.76 -16.30 -26.74
C TYR A 76 -8.67 -17.12 -25.83
N GLN A 77 -8.65 -18.45 -25.94
CA GLN A 77 -9.40 -19.34 -25.03
C GLN A 77 -8.92 -19.19 -23.58
N SER A 78 -7.61 -19.21 -23.37
CA SER A 78 -7.00 -19.00 -22.04
C SER A 78 -7.38 -17.63 -21.46
N LEU A 79 -7.32 -16.57 -22.28
CA LEU A 79 -7.70 -15.22 -21.86
C LEU A 79 -9.18 -15.14 -21.46
N ASN A 80 -10.09 -15.71 -22.27
CA ASN A 80 -11.51 -15.70 -21.98
C ASN A 80 -11.86 -16.49 -20.70
N GLN A 81 -11.17 -17.60 -20.44
CA GLN A 81 -11.33 -18.35 -19.19
C GLN A 81 -10.93 -17.48 -17.98
N VAL A 82 -9.77 -16.81 -18.04
CA VAL A 82 -9.32 -15.91 -16.97
C VAL A 82 -10.31 -14.76 -16.75
N ILE A 83 -10.81 -14.15 -17.82
CA ILE A 83 -11.79 -13.05 -17.73
C ILE A 83 -13.10 -13.51 -17.09
N ASP A 84 -13.60 -14.69 -17.44
CA ASP A 84 -14.82 -15.24 -16.83
C ASP A 84 -14.60 -15.58 -15.35
N GLU A 85 -13.48 -16.24 -15.00
CA GLU A 85 -13.13 -16.53 -13.60
C GLU A 85 -13.03 -15.25 -12.75
N VAL A 86 -12.34 -14.22 -13.27
CA VAL A 86 -12.23 -12.91 -12.61
C VAL A 86 -13.61 -12.26 -12.51
N GLY A 87 -14.41 -12.22 -13.58
CA GLY A 87 -15.73 -11.62 -13.57
C GLY A 87 -16.68 -12.28 -12.57
N GLN A 88 -16.58 -13.60 -12.43
CA GLN A 88 -17.40 -14.38 -11.52
C GLN A 88 -17.05 -14.17 -10.06
N ARG A 89 -15.76 -14.02 -9.73
CA ARG A 89 -15.30 -14.05 -8.33
C ARG A 89 -14.80 -12.70 -7.79
N TYR A 90 -14.37 -11.79 -8.65
CA TYR A 90 -13.93 -10.46 -8.23
C TYR A 90 -15.06 -9.67 -7.58
N ASN A 91 -14.73 -8.94 -6.53
CA ASN A 91 -15.64 -8.05 -5.82
C ASN A 91 -15.11 -6.63 -5.98
N LEU A 92 -15.83 -5.75 -6.68
CA LEU A 92 -15.37 -4.39 -6.91
C LEU A 92 -15.26 -3.57 -5.61
N PHE A 93 -15.92 -3.98 -4.52
CA PHE A 93 -15.71 -3.40 -3.19
C PHE A 93 -14.27 -3.59 -2.67
N ALA A 94 -13.48 -4.51 -3.23
CA ALA A 94 -12.04 -4.63 -2.94
C ALA A 94 -11.27 -3.32 -3.18
N LEU A 95 -11.79 -2.41 -4.02
CA LEU A 95 -11.23 -1.07 -4.23
C LEU A 95 -11.27 -0.16 -3.00
N LEU A 96 -11.94 -0.57 -1.91
CA LEU A 96 -11.82 0.07 -0.60
C LEU A 96 -10.42 -0.08 0.02
N GLU A 97 -9.59 -1.01 -0.49
CA GLU A 97 -8.16 -1.14 -0.20
C GLU A 97 -7.32 -0.72 -1.44
N PRO A 98 -7.25 0.57 -1.79
CA PRO A 98 -6.52 1.03 -2.97
C PRO A 98 -4.98 1.00 -2.80
N ALA A 99 -4.49 0.89 -1.56
CA ALA A 99 -3.06 0.88 -1.24
C ALA A 99 -2.74 -0.32 -0.32
N PRO A 100 -2.45 -1.52 -0.87
CA PRO A 100 -2.41 -2.76 -0.09
C PRO A 100 -1.30 -2.87 0.96
N LEU A 101 -0.30 -1.97 0.95
CA LEU A 101 0.78 -1.95 1.95
C LEU A 101 0.63 -0.84 2.99
N LEU A 102 0.01 0.29 2.64
CA LEU A 102 -0.03 1.50 3.47
C LEU A 102 -1.42 2.17 3.48
N GLY A 103 -2.46 1.41 3.12
CA GLY A 103 -3.87 1.74 3.31
C GLY A 103 -4.46 0.98 4.49
N VAL A 104 -5.79 0.85 4.55
CA VAL A 104 -6.44 -0.04 5.53
C VAL A 104 -6.17 -1.49 5.09
N PRO A 105 -5.38 -2.29 5.83
CA PRO A 105 -5.10 -3.65 5.42
C PRO A 105 -6.38 -4.48 5.43
N SER A 106 -6.55 -5.33 4.41
CA SER A 106 -7.66 -6.28 4.37
C SER A 106 -7.24 -7.63 3.74
N LEU A 107 -7.61 -8.72 4.42
CA LEU A 107 -7.44 -10.09 3.95
C LEU A 107 -8.46 -10.42 2.85
N MET A 108 -9.67 -9.87 2.99
CA MET A 108 -10.85 -10.26 2.23
C MET A 108 -10.96 -9.53 0.88
N SER A 109 -10.20 -8.45 0.66
CA SER A 109 -10.08 -7.81 -0.67
C SER A 109 -9.45 -8.73 -1.72
N LYS A 110 -8.55 -9.62 -1.28
CA LYS A 110 -7.80 -10.56 -2.13
C LYS A 110 -8.45 -11.94 -2.19
N HIS A 111 -9.34 -12.25 -1.24
CA HIS A 111 -10.06 -13.52 -1.19
C HIS A 111 -11.34 -13.48 -2.03
N LEU A 112 -11.30 -14.19 -3.16
CA LEU A 112 -12.37 -14.25 -4.16
C LEU A 112 -13.50 -15.23 -3.74
N THR A 113 -14.15 -14.95 -2.60
CA THR A 113 -15.15 -15.85 -1.99
C THR A 113 -16.52 -15.74 -2.66
N LEU A 114 -17.17 -16.89 -2.90
CA LEU A 114 -18.55 -16.97 -3.39
C LEU A 114 -19.55 -17.22 -2.25
N LEU A 115 -19.08 -17.86 -1.18
CA LEU A 115 -19.86 -18.25 -0.01
C LEU A 115 -19.49 -17.39 1.19
N ARG A 116 -20.43 -17.32 2.13
CA ARG A 116 -20.31 -16.75 3.48
C ARG A 116 -21.06 -17.70 4.45
N PRO A 117 -20.95 -17.53 5.78
CA PRO A 117 -21.59 -18.46 6.73
C PRO A 117 -23.10 -18.65 6.59
N PHE A 118 -23.77 -17.73 5.93
CA PHE A 118 -25.21 -17.77 5.69
C PHE A 118 -25.58 -18.22 4.26
N GLY A 119 -24.65 -18.83 3.52
CA GLY A 119 -24.86 -19.32 2.15
C GLY A 119 -24.20 -18.44 1.08
N GLU A 120 -24.81 -18.37 -0.10
CA GLU A 120 -24.26 -17.59 -1.21
C GLU A 120 -24.20 -16.09 -0.92
N ARG A 121 -23.16 -15.43 -1.43
CA ARG A 121 -23.01 -13.98 -1.28
C ARG A 121 -23.95 -13.25 -2.26
N PRO A 122 -24.76 -12.29 -1.77
CA PRO A 122 -25.63 -11.51 -2.64
C PRO A 122 -24.80 -10.69 -3.61
N THR A 123 -25.24 -10.59 -4.86
CA THR A 123 -24.52 -9.88 -5.92
C THR A 123 -25.28 -8.63 -6.36
N ILE A 124 -24.53 -7.55 -6.53
CA ILE A 124 -24.99 -6.29 -7.11
C ILE A 124 -24.35 -6.20 -8.50
N PRO A 125 -25.12 -6.37 -9.58
CA PRO A 125 -24.56 -6.38 -10.93
C PRO A 125 -24.21 -4.97 -11.43
N VAL A 126 -23.04 -4.82 -12.02
CA VAL A 126 -22.64 -3.62 -12.78
C VAL A 126 -22.76 -3.92 -14.27
N THR A 127 -23.58 -3.15 -14.99
CA THR A 127 -24.06 -3.53 -16.33
C THR A 127 -23.55 -2.65 -17.48
N ASN A 128 -22.99 -1.49 -17.18
CA ASN A 128 -22.50 -0.54 -18.19
C ASN A 128 -21.21 0.16 -17.74
N ALA A 129 -20.47 0.71 -18.70
CA ALA A 129 -19.17 1.34 -18.46
C ALA A 129 -19.26 2.58 -17.55
N GLY A 130 -20.31 3.41 -17.69
CA GLY A 130 -20.49 4.61 -16.87
C GLY A 130 -20.67 4.28 -15.39
N MET A 131 -21.46 3.24 -15.07
CA MET A 131 -21.60 2.71 -13.72
C MET A 131 -20.28 2.16 -13.19
N THR A 132 -19.54 1.39 -14.01
CA THR A 132 -18.22 0.87 -13.62
C THR A 132 -17.29 2.01 -13.23
N VAL A 133 -17.11 3.01 -14.09
CA VAL A 133 -16.24 4.16 -13.82
C VAL A 133 -16.69 4.91 -12.56
N SER A 134 -18.00 5.14 -12.40
CA SER A 134 -18.54 5.81 -11.22
C SER A 134 -18.24 5.05 -9.93
N TRP A 135 -18.43 3.73 -9.92
CA TRP A 135 -18.11 2.88 -8.77
C TRP A 135 -16.61 2.85 -8.48
N VAL A 136 -15.76 2.75 -9.50
CA VAL A 136 -14.30 2.79 -9.32
C VAL A 136 -13.88 4.11 -8.66
N LEU A 137 -14.31 5.25 -9.20
CA LEU A 137 -13.96 6.56 -8.64
C LEU A 137 -14.49 6.73 -7.22
N PHE A 138 -15.74 6.34 -6.97
CA PHE A 138 -16.36 6.44 -5.65
C PHE A 138 -15.66 5.54 -4.61
N LEU A 139 -15.48 4.25 -4.92
CA LEU A 139 -14.90 3.28 -3.99
C LEU A 139 -13.42 3.56 -3.71
N THR A 140 -12.64 3.93 -4.73
CA THR A 140 -11.25 4.33 -4.53
C THR A 140 -11.17 5.59 -3.67
N SER A 141 -11.99 6.62 -3.93
CA SER A 141 -12.00 7.84 -3.11
C SER A 141 -12.40 7.54 -1.66
N LEU A 142 -13.43 6.72 -1.46
CA LEU A 142 -13.89 6.28 -0.14
C LEU A 142 -12.82 5.46 0.59
N GLY A 143 -12.18 4.51 -0.09
CA GLY A 143 -11.08 3.70 0.45
C GLY A 143 -9.88 4.54 0.87
N LEU A 144 -9.51 5.56 0.09
CA LEU A 144 -8.48 6.53 0.48
C LEU A 144 -8.91 7.37 1.69
N GLY A 145 -10.21 7.64 1.85
CA GLY A 145 -10.77 8.31 3.03
C GLY A 145 -10.66 7.45 4.29
N LEU A 146 -11.00 6.16 4.18
CA LEU A 146 -10.80 5.17 5.26
C LEU A 146 -9.32 5.04 5.62
N ALA A 147 -8.44 4.97 4.62
CA ALA A 147 -6.99 4.95 4.83
C ALA A 147 -6.52 6.21 5.55
N ALA A 148 -7.02 7.39 5.20
CA ALA A 148 -6.65 8.62 5.89
C ALA A 148 -7.01 8.61 7.39
N VAL A 149 -8.18 8.07 7.75
CA VAL A 149 -8.61 7.94 9.15
C VAL A 149 -7.77 6.89 9.89
N TYR A 150 -7.48 5.76 9.26
CA TYR A 150 -6.63 4.71 9.81
C TYR A 150 -5.21 5.22 10.09
N LEU A 151 -4.56 5.82 9.08
CA LEU A 151 -3.20 6.31 9.16
C LEU A 151 -3.07 7.49 10.12
N TRP A 152 -4.10 8.35 10.21
CA TRP A 152 -4.14 9.43 11.19
C TRP A 152 -4.10 8.91 12.63
N GLN A 153 -4.85 7.84 12.93
CA GLN A 153 -4.83 7.23 14.26
C GLN A 153 -3.45 6.67 14.58
N ILE A 154 -2.84 5.94 13.64
CA ILE A 154 -1.47 5.41 13.78
C ILE A 154 -0.48 6.54 14.01
N GLY A 155 -0.45 7.55 13.13
CA GLY A 155 0.48 8.66 13.23
C GLY A 155 0.33 9.45 14.53
N THR A 156 -0.89 9.59 15.05
CA THR A 156 -1.15 10.26 16.33
C THR A 156 -0.53 9.47 17.48
N ARG A 157 -0.74 8.14 17.52
CA ARG A 157 -0.20 7.30 18.60
C ARG A 157 1.31 7.21 18.59
N ILE A 158 1.92 7.13 17.41
CA ILE A 158 3.38 7.10 17.30
C ILE A 158 3.98 8.43 17.76
N GLY A 159 3.40 9.56 17.36
CA GLY A 159 3.86 10.89 17.81
C GLY A 159 3.72 11.08 19.33
N GLU A 160 2.68 10.52 19.96
CA GLU A 160 2.47 10.56 21.41
C GLU A 160 3.47 9.69 22.20
N GLU A 161 3.85 8.52 21.67
CA GLU A 161 4.73 7.56 22.36
C GLU A 161 6.22 7.87 22.17
N ILE A 162 6.61 8.33 20.97
CA ILE A 162 8.04 8.43 20.59
C ILE A 162 8.59 9.85 20.73
N GLU A 163 7.78 10.89 20.50
CA GLU A 163 8.26 12.28 20.47
C GLU A 163 7.95 13.04 21.75
N LYS A 164 8.91 13.87 22.16
CA LYS A 164 8.78 14.80 23.28
C LYS A 164 9.32 16.17 22.84
N PRO A 165 8.47 17.17 22.54
CA PRO A 165 7.00 17.19 22.63
C PRO A 165 6.31 16.43 21.48
N PRO A 166 5.05 16.00 21.66
CA PRO A 166 4.33 15.22 20.65
C PRO A 166 3.98 16.08 19.42
N VAL A 167 4.42 15.67 18.22
CA VAL A 167 3.95 16.28 16.97
C VAL A 167 2.66 15.60 16.52
N LYS A 168 1.57 16.37 16.45
CA LYS A 168 0.30 15.87 15.91
C LYS A 168 0.40 15.65 14.39
N PRO A 169 -0.11 14.55 13.83
CA PRO A 169 -0.16 14.37 12.38
C PRO A 169 -1.08 15.41 11.71
N ALA A 170 -1.07 15.43 10.38
CA ALA A 170 -2.05 16.21 9.61
C ALA A 170 -3.48 15.73 9.92
N ALA A 171 -4.47 16.63 9.85
CA ALA A 171 -5.88 16.24 10.01
C ALA A 171 -6.28 15.18 8.94
N PRO A 172 -7.18 14.23 9.25
CA PRO A 172 -7.61 13.18 8.32
C PRO A 172 -8.03 13.72 6.96
N LEU A 173 -8.78 14.83 6.92
CA LEU A 173 -9.23 15.47 5.68
C LEU A 173 -8.06 15.93 4.78
N LYS A 174 -6.99 16.45 5.40
CA LYS A 174 -5.77 16.85 4.68
C LYS A 174 -5.00 15.64 4.16
N ILE A 175 -4.92 14.57 4.95
CA ILE A 175 -4.32 13.30 4.54
C ILE A 175 -5.09 12.73 3.35
N TRP A 176 -6.42 12.70 3.42
CA TRP A 176 -7.29 12.23 2.32
C TRP A 176 -7.07 13.03 1.04
N GLY A 177 -7.06 14.36 1.12
CA GLY A 177 -6.77 15.21 -0.05
C GLY A 177 -5.37 15.00 -0.64
N ASN A 178 -4.36 14.72 0.19
CA ASN A 178 -3.02 14.39 -0.28
C ASN A 178 -2.95 12.99 -0.91
N LEU A 179 -3.65 12.01 -0.35
CA LEU A 179 -3.78 10.67 -0.93
C LEU A 179 -4.47 10.71 -2.29
N LEU A 180 -5.55 11.48 -2.44
CA LEU A 180 -6.23 11.69 -3.73
C LEU A 180 -5.27 12.30 -4.77
N LYS A 181 -4.51 13.32 -4.40
CA LYS A 181 -3.50 13.92 -5.28
C LYS A 181 -2.42 12.91 -5.66
N LEU A 182 -1.91 12.14 -4.69
CA LEU A 182 -0.90 11.12 -4.94
C LEU A 182 -1.42 10.05 -5.92
N THR A 183 -2.61 9.50 -5.66
CA THR A 183 -3.25 8.52 -6.55
C THR A 183 -3.49 9.10 -7.94
N PHE A 184 -3.96 10.34 -8.06
CA PHE A 184 -4.13 11.01 -9.34
C PHE A 184 -2.80 11.12 -10.11
N TRP A 185 -1.73 11.59 -9.47
CA TRP A 185 -0.41 11.69 -10.10
C TRP A 185 0.18 10.33 -10.47
N LEU A 186 0.00 9.31 -9.65
CA LEU A 186 0.44 7.95 -9.95
C LEU A 186 -0.33 7.35 -11.13
N LEU A 187 -1.65 7.57 -11.21
CA LEU A 187 -2.46 7.16 -12.36
C LEU A 187 -2.04 7.90 -13.63
N LEU A 188 -1.80 9.22 -13.54
CA LEU A 188 -1.32 10.00 -14.68
C LEU A 188 0.05 9.51 -15.16
N ALA A 189 0.97 9.22 -14.24
CA ALA A 189 2.28 8.67 -14.56
C ALA A 189 2.16 7.26 -15.17
N LEU A 190 1.30 6.41 -14.62
CA LEU A 190 1.05 5.06 -15.13
C LEU A 190 0.49 5.09 -16.55
N VAL A 191 -0.49 5.95 -16.83
CA VAL A 191 -1.06 6.09 -18.18
C VAL A 191 -0.05 6.73 -19.14
N GLY A 192 0.61 7.81 -18.72
CA GLY A 192 1.55 8.56 -19.53
C GLY A 192 2.81 7.78 -19.90
N LEU A 193 3.35 6.98 -18.97
CA LEU A 193 4.52 6.12 -19.22
C LEU A 193 4.14 4.75 -19.76
N GLY A 194 3.02 4.19 -19.31
CA GLY A 194 2.56 2.87 -19.72
C GLY A 194 2.12 2.81 -21.17
N SER A 195 1.43 3.85 -21.68
CA SER A 195 0.95 3.84 -23.07
C SER A 195 2.08 3.76 -24.10
N PRO A 196 3.17 4.56 -24.02
CA PRO A 196 4.34 4.39 -24.88
C PRO A 196 4.99 3.02 -24.76
N VAL A 197 5.13 2.48 -23.54
CA VAL A 197 5.71 1.15 -23.32
C VAL A 197 4.88 0.09 -24.04
N LEU A 198 3.55 0.12 -23.88
CA LEU A 198 2.66 -0.82 -24.56
C LEU A 198 2.82 -0.73 -26.08
N LEU A 199 2.82 0.47 -26.66
CA LEU A 199 3.04 0.66 -28.10
C LEU A 199 4.38 0.07 -28.57
N VAL A 200 5.47 0.36 -27.87
CA VAL A 200 6.80 -0.17 -28.21
C VAL A 200 6.82 -1.70 -28.09
N THR A 201 6.24 -2.27 -27.03
CA THR A 201 6.20 -3.74 -26.86
C THR A 201 5.37 -4.43 -27.93
N SER A 202 4.26 -3.82 -28.37
CA SER A 202 3.46 -4.34 -29.48
C SER A 202 4.25 -4.31 -30.79
N LEU A 203 4.96 -3.22 -31.09
CA LEU A 203 5.81 -3.14 -32.28
C LEU A 203 6.95 -4.17 -32.24
N LEU A 204 7.63 -4.33 -31.10
CA LEU A 204 8.70 -5.32 -30.95
C LEU A 204 8.20 -6.75 -31.09
N SER A 205 6.96 -7.03 -30.67
CA SER A 205 6.37 -8.37 -30.80
C SER A 205 6.19 -8.81 -32.26
N LEU A 206 6.11 -7.87 -33.21
CA LEU A 206 6.08 -8.17 -34.64
C LEU A 206 7.40 -8.73 -35.16
N PHE A 207 8.52 -8.43 -34.49
CA PHE A 207 9.85 -8.91 -34.86
C PHE A 207 10.28 -10.13 -34.04
N SER A 208 10.08 -10.08 -32.72
CA SER A 208 10.45 -11.16 -31.81
C SER A 208 9.66 -11.09 -30.50
N PHE A 209 8.95 -12.17 -30.20
CA PHE A 209 8.26 -12.33 -28.92
C PHE A 209 9.22 -12.28 -27.71
N GLY A 210 10.44 -12.81 -27.87
CA GLY A 210 11.45 -12.81 -26.81
C GLY A 210 11.91 -11.40 -26.44
N LEU A 211 12.11 -10.53 -27.44
CA LEU A 211 12.53 -9.14 -27.22
C LEU A 211 11.42 -8.31 -26.55
N SER A 212 10.17 -8.52 -26.95
CA SER A 212 9.00 -7.88 -26.31
C SER A 212 8.87 -8.32 -24.85
N SER A 213 8.98 -9.62 -24.57
CA SER A 213 8.92 -10.18 -23.21
C SER A 213 10.06 -9.67 -22.31
N PHE A 214 11.27 -9.54 -22.87
CA PHE A 214 12.41 -8.96 -22.17
C PHE A 214 12.16 -7.50 -21.77
N LEU A 215 11.64 -6.67 -22.70
CA LEU A 215 11.31 -5.28 -22.40
C LEU A 215 10.23 -5.15 -21.33
N ILE A 216 9.17 -5.96 -21.39
CA ILE A 216 8.12 -6.00 -20.35
C ILE A 216 8.74 -6.33 -18.98
N THR A 217 9.61 -7.35 -18.93
CA THR A 217 10.29 -7.76 -17.70
C THR A 217 11.18 -6.65 -17.13
N LEU A 218 11.91 -5.94 -18.01
CA LEU A 218 12.75 -4.80 -17.62
C LEU A 218 11.90 -3.65 -17.05
N VAL A 219 10.78 -3.32 -17.69
CA VAL A 219 9.87 -2.26 -17.22
C VAL A 219 9.23 -2.64 -15.88
N LEU A 220 8.78 -3.89 -15.72
CA LEU A 220 8.24 -4.37 -14.45
C LEU A 220 9.29 -4.31 -13.32
N SER A 221 10.54 -4.71 -13.62
CA SER A 221 11.65 -4.63 -12.68
C SER A 221 11.96 -3.18 -12.26
N ALA A 222 11.99 -2.26 -13.24
CA ALA A 222 12.12 -0.83 -12.97
C ALA A 222 10.94 -0.28 -12.15
N GLY A 223 9.72 -0.74 -12.43
CA GLY A 223 8.52 -0.39 -11.68
C GLY A 223 8.61 -0.82 -10.21
N VAL A 224 9.02 -2.07 -9.94
CA VAL A 224 9.27 -2.55 -8.57
C VAL A 224 10.35 -1.70 -7.90
N PHE A 225 11.46 -1.42 -8.59
CA PHE A 225 12.53 -0.59 -8.06
C PHE A 225 12.06 0.82 -7.68
N ILE A 226 11.22 1.45 -8.50
CA ILE A 226 10.62 2.76 -8.20
C ILE A 226 9.68 2.65 -7.00
N LEU A 227 8.82 1.64 -6.93
CA LEU A 227 7.90 1.43 -5.82
C LEU A 227 8.63 1.24 -4.49
N LEU A 228 9.75 0.53 -4.48
CA LEU A 228 10.62 0.38 -3.30
C LEU A 228 11.06 1.75 -2.76
N HIS A 229 11.41 2.68 -3.65
CA HIS A 229 11.81 4.04 -3.27
C HIS A 229 10.63 4.93 -2.85
N CYS A 230 9.41 4.59 -3.26
CA CYS A 230 8.19 5.34 -2.91
C CYS A 230 7.56 4.88 -1.59
N ILE A 231 8.04 3.80 -0.97
CA ILE A 231 7.39 3.14 0.17
C ILE A 231 7.13 4.10 1.34
N TYR A 232 8.03 5.05 1.63
CA TYR A 232 7.89 5.98 2.75
C TYR A 232 7.17 7.30 2.41
N THR A 233 6.59 7.40 1.21
CA THR A 233 5.83 8.59 0.79
C THR A 233 4.62 8.82 1.72
N ILE A 234 3.86 7.76 2.05
CA ILE A 234 2.66 7.89 2.89
C ILE A 234 3.02 8.27 4.34
N PRO A 235 3.96 7.57 5.03
CA PRO A 235 4.44 7.98 6.35
C PRO A 235 4.85 9.46 6.42
N SER A 236 5.57 9.95 5.40
CA SER A 236 6.00 11.34 5.29
C SER A 236 4.86 12.35 5.24
N MET A 237 3.82 12.05 4.46
CA MET A 237 2.62 12.92 4.39
C MET A 237 1.88 12.98 5.72
N VAL A 238 1.86 11.87 6.46
CA VAL A 238 1.09 11.73 7.70
C VAL A 238 1.81 12.36 8.89
N GLN A 239 3.05 11.94 9.17
CA GLN A 239 3.81 12.38 10.34
C GLN A 239 4.34 13.81 10.20
N PHE A 240 4.95 14.15 9.05
CA PHE A 240 5.59 15.46 8.85
C PHE A 240 4.75 16.43 8.00
N ARG A 241 3.47 16.10 7.73
CA ARG A 241 2.49 16.95 7.06
C ARG A 241 2.92 17.45 5.67
N LYS A 242 3.82 16.71 5.00
CA LYS A 242 4.41 17.09 3.71
C LYS A 242 3.40 16.97 2.58
N THR A 243 3.58 17.76 1.53
CA THR A 243 2.81 17.58 0.28
C THR A 243 3.27 16.32 -0.44
N PRO A 244 2.45 15.71 -1.33
CA PRO A 244 2.81 14.47 -2.00
C PRO A 244 4.17 14.50 -2.72
N PHE A 245 4.51 15.62 -3.37
CA PHE A 245 5.79 15.77 -4.07
C PHE A 245 6.98 15.86 -3.11
N GLN A 246 6.83 16.62 -2.01
CA GLN A 246 7.86 16.71 -0.97
C GLN A 246 8.08 15.36 -0.29
N ALA A 247 6.98 14.65 -0.02
CA ALA A 247 7.00 13.32 0.59
C ALA A 247 7.68 12.28 -0.31
N LEU A 248 7.41 12.31 -1.61
CA LEU A 248 8.07 11.44 -2.58
C LEU A 248 9.58 11.69 -2.63
N ARG A 249 10.00 12.96 -2.70
CA ARG A 249 11.41 13.35 -2.68
C ARG A 249 12.10 12.86 -1.40
N GLU A 250 11.45 13.00 -0.26
CA GLU A 250 12.02 12.53 1.00
C GLU A 250 12.11 11.01 1.08
N SER A 251 11.08 10.29 0.63
CA SER A 251 11.11 8.84 0.54
C SER A 251 12.33 8.38 -0.28
N LEU A 252 12.58 9.01 -1.43
CA LEU A 252 13.76 8.75 -2.26
C LEU A 252 15.09 9.03 -1.54
N ILE A 253 15.18 10.12 -0.77
CA ILE A 253 16.40 10.45 -0.01
C ILE A 253 16.63 9.42 1.08
N LEU A 254 15.57 9.05 1.81
CA LEU A 254 15.64 8.14 2.94
C LEU A 254 15.98 6.71 2.51
N THR A 255 15.32 6.19 1.46
CA THR A 255 15.64 4.85 0.95
C THR A 255 17.03 4.78 0.32
N ARG A 256 17.60 5.89 -0.16
CA ARG A 256 18.98 5.93 -0.64
C ARG A 256 19.99 6.03 0.51
N ALA A 257 19.65 6.76 1.56
CA ALA A 257 20.51 6.93 2.73
C ALA A 257 20.61 5.63 3.56
N ASP A 258 19.52 4.90 3.71
CA ASP A 258 19.46 3.62 4.44
C ASP A 258 18.74 2.55 3.60
N PHE A 259 19.33 2.20 2.45
CA PHE A 259 18.77 1.18 1.55
C PHE A 259 18.68 -0.20 2.21
N PRO A 260 19.72 -0.71 2.90
CA PRO A 260 19.65 -2.04 3.52
C PRO A 260 18.60 -2.12 4.62
N GLY A 261 18.47 -1.07 5.47
CA GLY A 261 17.44 -1.02 6.49
C GLY A 261 16.03 -0.94 5.90
N ALA A 262 15.84 -0.08 4.90
CA ALA A 262 14.56 0.08 4.21
C ALA A 262 14.11 -1.22 3.52
N LEU A 263 15.02 -1.85 2.78
CA LEU A 263 14.78 -3.13 2.12
C LEU A 263 14.55 -4.24 3.15
N GLY A 264 15.36 -4.30 4.21
CA GLY A 264 15.26 -5.31 5.26
C GLY A 264 13.91 -5.27 5.98
N LEU A 265 13.44 -4.08 6.36
CA LEU A 265 12.12 -3.94 7.00
C LEU A 265 10.99 -4.26 6.04
N LEU A 266 11.08 -3.83 4.78
CA LEU A 266 10.06 -4.14 3.79
C LEU A 266 9.99 -5.64 3.53
N LEU A 267 11.13 -6.32 3.35
CA LEU A 267 11.18 -7.76 3.17
C LEU A 267 10.64 -8.50 4.40
N ALA A 268 11.03 -8.10 5.60
CA ALA A 268 10.48 -8.69 6.83
C ALA A 268 8.95 -8.51 6.90
N THR A 269 8.46 -7.31 6.59
CA THR A 269 7.02 -7.01 6.54
C THR A 269 6.29 -7.89 5.52
N LEU A 270 6.85 -8.04 4.31
CA LEU A 270 6.28 -8.89 3.27
C LEU A 270 6.29 -10.38 3.64
N ILE A 271 7.39 -10.88 4.20
CA ILE A 271 7.52 -12.28 4.62
C ILE A 271 6.52 -12.59 5.75
N ILE A 272 6.44 -11.73 6.76
CA ILE A 272 5.51 -11.89 7.89
C ILE A 272 4.07 -11.82 7.39
N SER A 273 3.73 -10.80 6.58
CA SER A 273 2.38 -10.63 6.06
C SER A 273 1.96 -11.83 5.20
N GLN A 274 2.78 -12.26 4.24
CA GLN A 274 2.42 -13.35 3.34
C GLN A 274 2.41 -14.71 4.05
N GLY A 275 3.37 -14.97 4.94
CA GLY A 275 3.41 -16.20 5.73
C GLY A 275 2.17 -16.33 6.62
N LEU A 276 1.77 -15.25 7.27
CA LEU A 276 0.60 -15.26 8.15
C LEU A 276 -0.72 -15.22 7.38
N ASN A 277 -0.78 -14.60 6.20
CA ASN A 277 -1.95 -14.68 5.33
C ASN A 277 -2.29 -16.13 4.95
N TYR A 278 -1.30 -16.99 4.75
CA TYR A 278 -1.54 -18.42 4.54
C TYR A 278 -2.26 -19.07 5.74
N VAL A 279 -1.85 -18.73 6.96
CA VAL A 279 -2.46 -19.25 8.20
C VAL A 279 -3.87 -18.70 8.39
N TRP A 280 -4.06 -17.40 8.19
CA TRP A 280 -5.35 -16.72 8.42
C TRP A 280 -6.44 -17.09 7.41
N THR A 281 -6.08 -17.83 6.37
CA THR A 281 -6.97 -18.25 5.28
C THR A 281 -7.24 -19.74 5.26
N LEU A 282 -6.68 -20.50 6.23
CA LEU A 282 -7.02 -21.90 6.47
C LEU A 282 -8.50 -22.13 6.78
N PRO A 283 -9.20 -21.26 7.55
CA PRO A 283 -10.63 -21.37 7.73
C PRO A 283 -11.41 -21.31 6.40
N ALA A 284 -12.32 -22.25 6.17
CA ALA A 284 -13.22 -22.21 5.03
C ALA A 284 -14.04 -20.90 5.04
N PRO A 285 -14.22 -20.20 3.90
CA PRO A 285 -14.93 -18.91 3.85
C PRO A 285 -16.38 -18.93 4.36
N GLU A 286 -17.04 -20.08 4.29
CA GLU A 286 -18.37 -20.34 4.82
C GLU A 286 -18.40 -20.66 6.32
N SER A 287 -17.25 -20.66 7.00
CA SER A 287 -17.16 -20.94 8.43
C SER A 287 -17.02 -19.64 9.24
N TRP A 288 -17.65 -19.61 10.41
CA TRP A 288 -17.42 -18.54 11.38
C TRP A 288 -15.99 -18.48 11.91
N SER A 289 -15.20 -19.54 11.77
CA SER A 289 -13.78 -19.52 12.13
C SER A 289 -12.97 -18.52 11.29
N THR A 290 -13.46 -18.05 10.14
CA THR A 290 -12.84 -16.96 9.37
C THR A 290 -12.75 -15.65 10.17
N LEU A 291 -13.61 -15.40 11.16
CA LEU A 291 -13.48 -14.24 12.05
C LEU A 291 -12.16 -14.21 12.81
N ILE A 292 -11.63 -15.37 13.19
CA ILE A 292 -10.34 -15.48 13.88
C ILE A 292 -9.22 -15.05 12.91
N GLY A 293 -9.30 -15.51 11.66
CA GLY A 293 -8.37 -15.10 10.60
C GLY A 293 -8.41 -13.59 10.33
N ILE A 294 -9.61 -13.03 10.23
CA ILE A 294 -9.82 -11.57 10.05
C ILE A 294 -9.24 -10.79 11.23
N GLY A 295 -9.52 -11.21 12.47
CA GLY A 295 -9.01 -10.55 13.67
C GLY A 295 -7.48 -10.62 13.78
N GLY A 296 -6.90 -11.80 13.58
CA GLY A 296 -5.45 -12.00 13.57
C GLY A 296 -4.75 -11.15 12.50
N HIS A 297 -5.27 -11.19 11.27
CA HIS A 297 -4.78 -10.38 10.16
C HIS A 297 -4.83 -8.88 10.48
N ALA A 298 -5.96 -8.38 10.99
CA ALA A 298 -6.13 -6.97 11.34
C ALA A 298 -5.08 -6.48 12.34
N ILE A 299 -4.79 -7.25 13.39
CA ILE A 299 -3.81 -6.88 14.42
C ILE A 299 -2.38 -6.91 13.85
N ILE A 300 -2.00 -7.98 13.17
CA ILE A 300 -0.64 -8.14 12.64
C ILE A 300 -0.34 -7.11 11.56
N SER A 301 -1.26 -6.91 10.61
CA SER A 301 -1.07 -5.92 9.55
C SER A 301 -1.03 -4.49 10.10
N THR A 302 -1.74 -4.22 11.20
CA THR A 302 -1.64 -2.95 11.93
C THR A 302 -0.26 -2.78 12.58
N ALA A 303 0.25 -3.81 13.27
CA ALA A 303 1.60 -3.80 13.85
C ALA A 303 2.69 -3.54 12.79
N LEU A 304 2.60 -4.22 11.65
CA LEU A 304 3.53 -4.03 10.52
C LEU A 304 3.46 -2.61 9.94
N THR A 305 2.25 -2.04 9.82
CA THR A 305 2.08 -0.64 9.39
C THR A 305 2.74 0.31 10.38
N ILE A 306 2.55 0.10 11.68
CA ILE A 306 3.17 0.90 12.73
C ILE A 306 4.71 0.81 12.64
N SER A 307 5.27 -0.39 12.42
CA SER A 307 6.71 -0.58 12.26
C SER A 307 7.31 0.22 11.10
N LEU A 308 6.61 0.30 9.96
CA LEU A 308 7.03 1.15 8.82
C LEU A 308 7.06 2.63 9.18
N PHE A 309 6.08 3.10 9.96
CA PHE A 309 6.01 4.48 10.43
C PHE A 309 7.11 4.80 11.45
N ILE A 310 7.38 3.90 12.39
CA ILE A 310 8.47 4.03 13.37
C ILE A 310 9.81 4.13 12.63
N PHE A 311 10.07 3.19 11.71
CA PHE A 311 11.31 3.18 10.95
C PHE A 311 11.54 4.50 10.22
N TYR A 312 10.52 4.98 9.51
CA TYR A 312 10.60 6.24 8.78
C TYR A 312 10.87 7.43 9.71
N GLN A 313 10.15 7.54 10.82
CA GLN A 313 10.32 8.62 11.78
C GLN A 313 11.74 8.66 12.36
N GLU A 314 12.27 7.52 12.81
CA GLU A 314 13.62 7.39 13.36
C GLU A 314 14.69 7.88 12.37
N ARG A 315 14.57 7.50 11.09
CA ARG A 315 15.56 7.91 10.08
C ARG A 315 15.45 9.38 9.73
N VAL A 316 14.24 9.94 9.65
CA VAL A 316 14.08 11.37 9.36
C VAL A 316 14.69 12.21 10.48
N ILE A 317 14.39 11.89 11.74
CA ILE A 317 14.95 12.57 12.90
C ILE A 317 16.48 12.47 12.88
N TYR A 318 17.02 11.27 12.66
CA TYR A 318 18.47 11.06 12.59
C TYR A 318 19.13 11.87 11.45
N LEU A 319 18.52 11.89 10.25
CA LEU A 319 19.03 12.68 9.13
C LEU A 319 18.98 14.19 9.40
N GLU A 320 18.01 14.69 10.16
CA GLU A 320 17.94 16.08 10.58
C GLU A 320 19.05 16.43 11.58
N ILE A 321 19.33 15.55 12.55
CA ILE A 321 20.42 15.71 13.51
C ILE A 321 21.78 15.76 12.76
N LEU A 322 22.02 14.85 11.82
CA LEU A 322 23.25 14.84 11.03
C LEU A 322 23.43 16.13 10.21
N LYS A 323 22.35 16.64 9.60
CA LYS A 323 22.40 17.92 8.86
C LYS A 323 22.75 19.09 9.78
N GLN A 324 22.18 19.14 10.98
CA GLN A 324 22.48 20.20 11.96
C GLN A 324 23.92 20.11 12.46
N ALA A 325 24.40 18.91 12.77
CA ALA A 325 25.79 18.67 13.19
C ALA A 325 26.79 19.09 12.09
N TYR A 326 26.51 18.74 10.83
CA TYR A 326 27.32 19.15 9.69
C TYR A 326 27.34 20.68 9.52
N ALA A 327 26.17 21.34 9.58
CA ALA A 327 26.08 22.80 9.50
C ALA A 327 26.82 23.52 10.66
N ALA A 328 26.77 22.96 11.88
CA ALA A 328 27.51 23.50 13.01
C ALA A 328 29.03 23.34 12.86
N SER A 329 29.49 22.24 12.26
CA SER A 329 30.91 22.01 11.99
C SER A 329 31.47 22.97 10.92
N THR A 330 30.71 23.23 9.86
CA THR A 330 31.12 24.16 8.79
C THR A 330 31.07 25.63 9.25
N ALA A 331 30.11 26.00 10.10
CA ALA A 331 30.06 27.33 10.70
C ALA A 331 31.20 27.64 11.69
N LYS A 332 31.84 26.62 12.28
CA LYS A 332 33.02 26.76 13.14
C LYS A 332 34.35 26.83 12.36
N SER A 333 34.34 26.55 11.06
CA SER A 333 35.51 26.55 10.19
C SER A 333 35.72 27.83 9.31
N PRO A 334 35.43 29.07 9.74
CA PRO A 334 35.93 30.26 9.06
C PRO A 334 36.95 31.03 9.91
N ALA A 335 38.21 30.56 10.00
CA ALA A 335 39.34 31.36 10.53
C ALA A 335 40.75 30.77 10.26
N GLU A 336 40.97 30.02 9.18
CA GLU A 336 42.34 29.61 8.77
C GLU A 336 42.53 29.77 7.26
N THR A 337 42.65 31.02 6.80
CA THR A 337 43.30 31.37 5.53
C THR A 337 43.99 32.71 5.67
#